data_AF-A0A7Y0DHU6-F1
#
_entry.id   AF-A0A7Y0DHU6-F1
#
_cell.length_a   1.000
_cell.length_b   1.000
_cell.length_c   1.000
_cell.angle_alpha   90.00
_cell.angle_beta   90.00
_cell.angle_gamma   90.00
#
_symmetry.space_group_name_H-M   'P 1'
#
loop_
_entity.id
_entity.type
_entity.pdbx_description
1 polymer ?
#
loop_
_entity_poly.entity_id
_entity_poly.type
_entity_poly.pdbx_seq_one_letter_code
_entity_poly.pdbx_strand_id
1 'polypeptide(L)'
;GELIGTDFSDYFTEPDKAKEGYRLAFERGSVTDYPLTLRRPDGTLSEVLYNASVYRDEAGDVLGVFAAARDVTETRLAQAELARQSKELDRLAELERFQRLTVGRELKMIELKKEIESLRRLVQRDEGDSDDQR
;
A
#
# COMPACT_ATOMS: atom_id res chain seq x y z
N GLY A 1 -19.12 -31.41 -0.98
CA GLY A 1 -20.55 -31.06 -0.94
C GLY A 1 -21.06 -31.03 -2.36
N GLU A 2 -22.27 -31.54 -2.58
CA GLU A 2 -22.98 -31.46 -3.86
C GLU A 2 -23.23 -29.98 -4.21
N LEU A 3 -22.43 -29.44 -5.12
CA LEU A 3 -22.55 -28.06 -5.63
C LEU A 3 -23.56 -27.96 -6.77
N ILE A 4 -24.12 -29.09 -7.20
CA ILE A 4 -25.05 -29.18 -8.32
C ILE A 4 -26.46 -28.89 -7.79
N GLY A 5 -27.13 -27.88 -8.36
CA GLY A 5 -28.52 -27.53 -8.03
C GLY A 5 -28.67 -26.42 -6.98
N THR A 6 -27.57 -25.84 -6.48
CA THR A 6 -27.57 -24.67 -5.59
C THR A 6 -27.33 -23.38 -6.38
N ASP A 7 -27.80 -22.25 -5.84
CA ASP A 7 -27.52 -20.95 -6.43
C ASP A 7 -26.05 -20.58 -6.18
N PHE A 8 -25.30 -20.27 -7.24
CA PHE A 8 -23.88 -19.96 -7.13
C PHE A 8 -23.61 -18.75 -6.23
N SER A 9 -24.54 -17.81 -6.15
CA SER A 9 -24.37 -16.55 -5.41
C SER A 9 -24.33 -16.75 -3.90
N ASP A 10 -24.91 -17.84 -3.38
CA ASP A 10 -24.96 -18.16 -1.95
C ASP A 10 -23.57 -18.48 -1.36
N TYR A 11 -22.64 -18.90 -2.22
CA TYR A 11 -21.25 -19.18 -1.84
C TYR A 11 -20.40 -17.93 -1.62
N PHE A 12 -20.93 -16.75 -1.92
CA PHE A 12 -20.22 -15.48 -1.75
C PHE A 12 -20.76 -14.70 -0.56
N THR A 13 -19.92 -13.82 0.01
CA THR A 13 -20.34 -12.93 1.10
C THR A 13 -21.27 -11.82 0.63
N GLU A 14 -21.21 -11.49 -0.67
CA GLU A 14 -22.01 -10.46 -1.33
C GLU A 14 -22.80 -11.10 -2.51
N PRO A 15 -23.94 -11.79 -2.25
CA PRO A 15 -24.67 -12.51 -3.29
C PRO A 15 -25.12 -11.63 -4.45
N ASP A 16 -25.59 -10.40 -4.18
CA ASP A 16 -26.05 -9.47 -5.21
C ASP A 16 -24.90 -9.04 -6.14
N LYS A 17 -23.70 -8.86 -5.58
CA LYS A 17 -22.49 -8.57 -6.36
C LYS A 17 -22.09 -9.74 -7.23
N ALA A 18 -22.23 -10.98 -6.73
CA ALA A 18 -21.98 -12.19 -7.52
C ALA A 18 -22.96 -12.31 -8.69
N LYS A 19 -24.27 -12.10 -8.44
CA LYS A 19 -25.31 -12.05 -9.48
C LYS A 19 -25.04 -11.00 -10.54
N GLU A 20 -24.55 -9.83 -10.13
CA GLU A 20 -24.15 -8.78 -11.06
C GLU A 20 -22.98 -9.23 -11.97
N GLY A 21 -21.95 -9.88 -11.42
CA GLY A 21 -20.84 -10.42 -12.20
C GLY A 21 -21.31 -11.41 -13.28
N TYR A 22 -22.25 -12.28 -12.93
CA TYR A 22 -22.90 -13.19 -13.85
C TYR A 22 -23.72 -12.46 -14.93
N ARG A 23 -24.54 -11.47 -14.54
CA ARG A 23 -25.33 -10.66 -15.48
C ARG A 23 -24.44 -9.93 -16.49
N LEU A 24 -23.33 -9.35 -16.02
CA LEU A 24 -22.35 -8.69 -16.88
C LEU A 24 -21.73 -9.66 -17.89
N ALA A 25 -21.46 -10.90 -17.50
CA ALA A 25 -20.97 -11.91 -18.44
C ALA A 25 -22.01 -12.21 -19.54
N PHE A 26 -23.30 -12.31 -19.19
CA PHE A 26 -24.38 -12.46 -20.18
C PHE A 26 -24.49 -11.30 -21.15
N GLU A 27 -24.44 -10.07 -20.63
CA GLU A 27 -24.60 -8.84 -21.43
C GLU A 27 -23.41 -8.58 -22.34
N ARG A 28 -22.19 -8.83 -21.84
CA ARG A 28 -20.93 -8.47 -22.53
C ARG A 28 -20.25 -9.65 -23.21
N GLY A 29 -20.76 -10.86 -23.03
CA GLY A 29 -20.14 -12.11 -23.46
C GLY A 29 -19.07 -12.64 -22.49
N SER A 30 -18.43 -11.77 -21.70
CA SER A 30 -17.48 -12.18 -20.67
C SER A 30 -17.26 -11.13 -19.58
N VAL A 31 -16.81 -11.57 -18.41
CA VAL A 31 -16.26 -10.75 -17.33
C VAL A 31 -14.91 -11.33 -16.91
N THR A 32 -13.94 -10.47 -16.63
CA THR A 32 -12.58 -10.86 -16.20
C THR A 32 -12.17 -10.10 -14.96
N ASP A 33 -11.43 -10.78 -14.09
CA ASP A 33 -10.88 -10.28 -12.82
C ASP A 33 -11.93 -9.57 -11.94
N TYR A 34 -13.16 -10.07 -11.93
CA TYR A 34 -14.25 -9.50 -11.14
C TYR A 34 -14.09 -9.88 -9.67
N PRO A 35 -13.89 -8.91 -8.75
CA PRO A 35 -13.52 -9.21 -7.39
C PRO A 35 -14.73 -9.70 -6.58
N LEU A 36 -14.62 -10.89 -6.02
CA LEU A 36 -15.60 -11.49 -5.12
C LEU A 36 -14.92 -12.07 -3.89
N THR A 37 -15.70 -12.32 -2.84
CA THR A 37 -15.24 -12.98 -1.63
C THR A 37 -16.03 -14.26 -1.43
N LEU A 38 -15.35 -15.39 -1.56
CA LEU A 38 -15.91 -16.72 -1.41
C LEU A 38 -15.94 -17.10 0.08
N ARG A 39 -17.02 -17.74 0.51
CA ARG A 39 -17.15 -18.38 1.82
C ARG A 39 -16.90 -19.86 1.67
N ARG A 40 -15.76 -20.34 2.19
CA ARG A 40 -15.41 -21.76 2.18
C ARG A 40 -16.29 -22.55 3.16
N PRO A 41 -16.43 -23.87 2.98
CA PRO A 41 -17.23 -24.72 3.89
C PRO A 41 -16.77 -24.69 5.35
N ASP A 42 -15.50 -24.42 5.61
CA ASP A 42 -14.92 -24.28 6.95
C ASP A 42 -15.19 -22.91 7.59
N GLY A 43 -15.92 -22.02 6.90
CA GLY A 43 -16.23 -20.66 7.34
C GLY A 43 -15.15 -19.63 7.03
N THR A 44 -14.01 -20.04 6.47
CA THR A 44 -12.96 -19.10 6.05
C THR A 44 -13.38 -18.32 4.81
N LEU A 45 -12.85 -17.10 4.68
CA LEU A 45 -13.10 -16.24 3.52
C LEU A 45 -11.91 -16.28 2.57
N SER A 46 -12.19 -16.25 1.28
CA SER A 46 -11.15 -16.17 0.24
C SER A 46 -11.46 -15.03 -0.69
N GLU A 47 -10.49 -14.16 -0.90
CA GLU A 47 -10.57 -13.17 -1.96
C GLU A 47 -10.32 -13.87 -3.28
N VAL A 48 -11.27 -13.79 -4.19
CA VAL A 48 -11.19 -14.43 -5.51
C VAL A 48 -11.38 -13.42 -6.62
N LEU A 49 -10.74 -13.68 -7.74
CA LEU A 49 -10.99 -13.02 -9.00
C LEU A 49 -11.84 -13.95 -9.87
N TYR A 50 -13.07 -13.55 -10.09
CA TYR A 50 -14.05 -14.28 -10.87
C TYR A 50 -13.95 -13.91 -12.35
N ASN A 51 -13.79 -14.95 -13.17
CA ASN A 51 -13.82 -14.88 -14.62
C ASN A 51 -15.01 -15.68 -15.12
N ALA A 52 -15.82 -15.12 -16.01
CA ALA A 52 -16.87 -15.87 -16.66
C ALA A 52 -17.02 -15.49 -18.13
N SER A 53 -17.42 -16.45 -18.94
CA SER A 53 -17.64 -16.30 -20.37
C SER A 53 -18.84 -17.11 -20.81
N VAL A 54 -19.68 -16.49 -21.63
CA VAL A 54 -20.83 -17.15 -22.24
C VAL A 54 -20.34 -18.04 -23.38
N TYR A 55 -20.71 -19.32 -23.34
CA TYR A 55 -20.48 -20.25 -24.44
C TYR A 55 -21.74 -20.37 -25.28
N ARG A 56 -21.56 -20.24 -26.60
CA ARG A 56 -22.64 -20.25 -27.59
C ARG A 56 -22.45 -21.41 -28.56
N ASP A 57 -23.54 -21.91 -29.12
CA ASP A 57 -23.48 -22.87 -30.22
C ASP A 57 -23.17 -22.18 -31.56
N GLU A 58 -23.13 -22.96 -32.64
CA GLU A 58 -22.89 -22.47 -34.01
C GLU A 58 -24.02 -21.56 -34.54
N ALA A 59 -25.23 -21.64 -33.98
CA ALA A 59 -26.36 -20.79 -34.33
C ALA A 59 -26.35 -19.45 -33.56
N GLY A 60 -25.49 -19.32 -32.54
CA GLY A 60 -25.35 -18.13 -31.70
C GLY A 60 -26.17 -18.19 -30.40
N ASP A 61 -26.86 -19.29 -30.16
CA ASP A 61 -27.69 -19.49 -28.97
C ASP A 61 -26.81 -19.77 -27.75
N VAL A 62 -27.21 -19.24 -26.60
CA VAL A 62 -26.46 -19.40 -25.35
C VAL A 62 -26.64 -20.81 -24.80
N LEU A 63 -25.57 -21.61 -24.81
CA LEU A 63 -25.54 -22.94 -24.22
C LEU A 63 -25.28 -22.90 -22.71
N GLY A 64 -24.57 -21.87 -22.23
CA GLY A 64 -24.31 -21.69 -20.80
C GLY A 64 -23.19 -20.70 -20.51
N VAL A 65 -22.74 -20.69 -19.25
CA VAL A 65 -21.61 -19.89 -18.78
C VAL A 65 -20.54 -20.78 -18.22
N PHE A 66 -19.32 -20.58 -18.71
CA PHE A 66 -18.12 -21.10 -18.06
C PHE A 66 -17.61 -20.05 -17.09
N ALA A 67 -17.38 -20.45 -15.84
CA ALA A 67 -16.87 -19.57 -14.79
C ALA A 67 -15.70 -20.21 -14.03
N ALA A 68 -14.72 -19.39 -13.69
CA ALA A 68 -13.56 -19.76 -12.88
C ALA A 68 -13.33 -18.70 -11.80
N ALA A 69 -13.01 -19.14 -10.58
CA ALA A 69 -12.62 -18.28 -9.47
C ALA A 69 -11.15 -18.52 -9.14
N ARG A 70 -10.29 -17.54 -9.37
CA ARG A 70 -8.88 -17.57 -8.98
C ARG A 70 -8.74 -17.04 -7.56
N ASP A 71 -8.30 -17.88 -6.62
CA ASP A 71 -7.94 -17.42 -5.27
C ASP A 71 -6.72 -16.50 -5.35
N VAL A 72 -6.87 -15.28 -4.81
CA VAL A 72 -5.82 -14.26 -4.74
C VAL A 72 -5.52 -13.83 -3.32
N THR A 73 -6.06 -14.54 -2.33
CA THR A 73 -5.93 -14.20 -0.91
C THR A 73 -4.46 -14.08 -0.51
N GLU A 74 -3.65 -15.10 -0.79
CA GLU A 74 -2.22 -15.09 -0.45
C GLU A 74 -1.45 -13.97 -1.17
N THR A 75 -1.75 -13.76 -2.45
CA THR A 75 -1.12 -12.69 -3.23
C THR A 75 -1.45 -11.31 -2.67
N ARG A 76 -2.70 -11.06 -2.31
CA ARG A 76 -3.12 -9.78 -1.72
C ARG A 76 -2.55 -9.56 -0.33
N LEU A 77 -2.49 -10.59 0.51
CA LEU A 77 -1.84 -10.52 1.82
C LEU A 77 -0.35 -10.20 1.68
N ALA A 78 0.36 -10.87 0.75
CA ALA A 78 1.76 -10.59 0.49
C ALA A 78 1.98 -9.15 -0.01
N GLN A 79 1.13 -8.67 -0.93
CA GLN A 79 1.18 -7.29 -1.42
C GLN A 79 0.93 -6.27 -0.31
N ALA A 80 -0.05 -6.51 0.56
CA ALA A 80 -0.35 -5.64 1.69
C ALA A 80 0.81 -5.58 2.68
N GLU A 81 1.46 -6.72 2.96
CA GLU A 81 2.63 -6.78 3.83
C GLU A 81 3.82 -6.03 3.25
N LEU A 82 4.12 -6.23 1.96
CA LEU A 82 5.17 -5.48 1.26
C LEU A 82 4.92 -3.97 1.29
N ALA A 83 3.68 -3.53 1.04
CA ALA A 83 3.30 -2.12 1.11
C ALA A 83 3.50 -1.55 2.53
N ARG A 84 3.15 -2.33 3.56
CA ARG A 84 3.37 -1.95 4.97
C ARG A 84 4.86 -1.79 5.28
N GLN A 85 5.69 -2.73 4.85
CA GLN A 85 7.14 -2.69 5.05
C GLN A 85 7.79 -1.51 4.35
N SER A 86 7.40 -1.24 3.09
CA SER A 86 7.88 -0.07 2.34
C SER A 86 7.59 1.23 3.09
N LYS A 87 6.35 1.39 3.59
CA LYS A 87 5.95 2.58 4.34
C LYS A 87 6.75 2.76 5.64
N GLU A 88 7.10 1.66 6.31
CA GLU A 88 7.92 1.72 7.52
C GLU A 88 9.36 2.11 7.20
N LEU A 89 9.95 1.57 6.12
CA LEU A 89 11.27 1.96 5.65
C LEU A 89 11.34 3.45 5.29
N ASP A 90 10.32 3.96 4.58
CA ASP A 90 10.24 5.38 4.24
C ASP A 90 10.21 6.26 5.48
N ARG A 91 9.42 5.88 6.50
CA ARG A 91 9.35 6.58 7.77
C ARG A 91 10.68 6.59 8.52
N LEU A 92 11.38 5.45 8.53
CA LEU A 92 12.71 5.36 9.15
C LEU A 92 13.72 6.26 8.43
N ALA A 93 13.70 6.29 7.10
CA ALA A 93 14.57 7.15 6.32
C ALA A 93 14.30 8.65 6.56
N GLU A 94 13.04 9.04 6.74
CA GLU A 94 12.68 10.41 7.14
C GLU A 94 13.21 10.78 8.52
N LEU A 95 13.05 9.90 9.50
CA LEU A 95 13.57 10.10 10.85
C LEU A 95 15.09 10.22 10.86
N GLU A 96 15.79 9.37 10.10
CA GLU A 96 17.25 9.42 9.99
C GLU A 96 17.73 10.75 9.37
N ARG A 97 17.06 11.22 8.31
CA ARG A 97 17.34 12.53 7.70
C ARG A 97 17.13 13.67 8.71
N PHE A 98 16.04 13.62 9.47
CA PHE A 98 15.74 14.63 10.48
C PHE A 98 16.78 14.65 11.61
N GLN A 99 17.16 13.48 12.12
CA GLN A 99 18.21 13.35 13.14
C GLN A 99 19.53 13.92 12.63
N ARG A 100 19.95 13.56 11.41
CA ARG A 100 21.18 14.05 10.80
C ARG A 100 21.20 15.57 10.66
N LEU A 101 20.08 16.16 10.23
CA LEU A 101 19.93 17.61 10.13
C LEU A 101 20.04 18.28 11.51
N THR A 102 19.41 17.69 12.53
CA THR A 102 19.40 18.22 13.89
C THR A 102 20.80 18.20 14.50
N VAL A 103 21.48 17.06 14.45
CA VAL A 103 22.87 16.92 14.92
C VAL A 103 23.81 17.87 14.16
N GLY A 104 23.66 17.97 12.84
CA GLY A 104 24.46 18.90 12.03
C GLY A 104 24.29 20.35 12.47
N ARG A 105 23.06 20.78 12.79
CA ARG A 105 22.79 22.13 13.31
C ARG A 105 23.41 22.36 14.68
N GLU A 106 23.34 21.39 15.58
CA GLU A 106 23.94 21.49 16.92
C GLU A 106 25.47 21.60 16.85
N LEU A 107 26.10 20.77 16.01
CA LEU A 107 27.55 20.83 15.78
C LEU A 107 27.97 22.20 15.21
N LYS A 108 27.21 22.72 14.22
CA LYS A 108 27.49 24.05 13.67
C LYS A 108 27.30 25.16 14.70
N MET A 109 26.32 25.04 15.58
CA MET A 109 26.11 25.99 16.67
C MET A 109 27.28 25.98 17.67
N ILE A 110 27.81 24.81 18.00
CA ILE A 110 28.99 24.68 18.87
C ILE A 110 30.21 25.33 18.23
N GLU A 111 30.45 25.08 16.94
CA GLU A 111 31.55 25.70 16.18
C GLU A 111 31.44 27.23 16.17
N LEU A 112 30.27 27.77 15.81
CA LEU A 112 30.02 29.21 15.77
C LEU A 112 30.17 29.87 17.15
N LYS A 113 29.72 29.21 18.24
CA LYS A 113 29.92 29.73 19.60
C LYS A 113 31.40 29.87 19.95
N LYS A 114 32.22 28.86 19.61
CA LYS A 114 33.67 28.92 19.84
C LYS A 114 34.34 30.04 19.03
N GLU A 115 33.90 30.24 17.79
CA GLU A 115 34.41 31.30 16.92
C GLU A 115 34.06 32.69 17.47
N ILE A 116 32.81 32.90 17.90
CA ILE A 116 32.36 34.14 18.57
C ILE A 116 33.18 34.41 19.84
N GLU A 117 33.43 33.39 20.68
CA GLU A 117 34.25 33.53 21.89
C GLU A 117 35.72 33.86 21.59
N SER A 118 36.27 33.34 20.50
CA SER A 118 37.63 33.67 20.03
C SER A 118 37.70 35.13 19.57
N LEU A 119 36.77 35.54 18.69
CA LEU A 119 36.70 36.90 18.18
C LEU A 119 36.50 37.93 19.30
N ARG A 120 35.63 37.65 20.27
CA ARG A 120 35.42 38.52 21.45
C ARG A 120 36.69 38.72 22.27
N ARG A 121 37.51 37.67 22.43
CA ARG A 121 38.80 37.76 23.15
C ARG A 121 39.84 38.60 22.41
N LEU A 122 39.81 38.59 21.07
CA LEU A 122 40.70 39.42 20.26
C LEU A 122 40.34 40.90 20.37
N VAL A 123 39.05 41.25 20.27
CA VAL A 123 38.57 42.63 20.41
C VAL A 123 38.92 43.21 21.80
N GLN A 124 38.74 42.44 22.87
CA GLN A 124 39.09 42.89 24.24
C GLN A 124 40.59 43.10 24.47
N ARG A 125 41.47 42.47 23.67
CA ARG A 125 42.92 42.69 23.75
C ARG A 125 43.35 43.97 23.03
N ASP A 126 42.78 44.24 21.86
CA ASP A 126 43.06 45.47 21.12
C ASP A 126 42.61 46.74 21.87
N GLU A 127 41.48 46.68 22.59
CA GLU A 127 41.01 47.81 23.42
C GLU A 127 41.91 48.06 24.64
N GLY A 128 42.50 47.01 25.22
CA GLY A 128 43.39 47.12 26.38
C GLY A 128 44.79 47.68 26.08
N ASP A 129 45.32 47.45 24.87
CA ASP A 129 46.61 48.01 24.43
C ASP A 129 46.49 49.49 23.99
N SER A 130 45.28 49.95 23.66
CA SER A 130 45.04 51.34 23.25
C SER A 130 44.96 52.36 24.41
N ASP A 131 44.75 51.89 25.65
CA ASP A 131 44.67 52.74 26.85
C ASP A 131 46.04 52.98 27.52
N ASP A 132 47.10 52.24 27.16
CA ASP A 132 48.46 52.37 27.74
C ASP A 132 49.37 53.38 26.99
N GLN A 133 48.78 54.17 26.09
CA GLN A 133 49.48 55.18 25.25
C GLN A 133 49.12 56.64 25.58
N ARG A 134 48.57 56.94 26.77
CA ARG A 134 48.27 58.32 27.22
C ARG A 134 49.02 58.75 28.47
#